data_AF-A0A1F3VDZ3-F1
#
_entry.id   AF-A0A1F3VDZ3-F1
#
_cell.length_a   1.000
_cell.length_b   1.000
_cell.length_c   1.000
_cell.angle_alpha   90.00
_cell.angle_beta   90.00
_cell.angle_gamma   90.00
#
_symmetry.space_group_name_H-M   'P 1'
#
loop_
_entity.id
_entity.type
_entity.pdbx_description
1 polymer ?
#
loop_
_entity_poly.entity_id
_entity_poly.type
_entity_poly.pdbx_seq_one_letter_code
_entity_poly.pdbx_strand_id
1 'polypeptide(L)'
;MLNHNWAFVEDKGDYWKVLASVKGYYLDLNKGQFLSLSHAASKIIADALKKNKHIFIHRPLKHDSVQPDEIKIRSVGNNELQEVKESAIKKIQNVIDLNLAKNTGYVLYRHLCSMNELGDRGYVITESNREEKYLEILETGDEDLISLLENYLNTKEKMLRASYLFQPIKTLSGHINSENSIEEIRRKTENFLTKFYSHF
;
A
#
# COMPACT_ATOMS: atom_id res chain seq x y z
N MET A 1 33.59 4.35 25.98
CA MET A 1 32.52 5.02 25.21
C MET A 1 32.12 4.12 24.06
N LEU A 2 30.87 3.65 24.03
CA LEU A 2 30.37 2.74 22.99
C LEU A 2 30.10 3.54 21.71
N ASN A 3 30.95 3.38 20.69
CA ASN A 3 30.67 3.89 19.36
C ASN A 3 29.44 3.15 18.80
N HIS A 4 28.29 3.83 18.73
CA HIS A 4 27.12 3.29 18.05
C HIS A 4 27.23 3.53 16.54
N ASN A 5 27.05 2.46 15.78
CA ASN A 5 27.06 2.50 14.32
C ASN A 5 25.61 2.51 13.84
N TRP A 6 25.30 3.37 12.88
CA TRP A 6 23.95 3.52 12.36
C TRP A 6 23.95 3.43 10.83
N ALA A 7 22.86 2.90 10.28
CA ALA A 7 22.53 3.02 8.87
C ALA A 7 21.42 4.05 8.70
N PHE A 8 21.66 5.05 7.84
CA PHE A 8 20.59 5.88 7.32
C PHE A 8 19.88 5.11 6.21
N VAL A 9 18.57 4.93 6.35
CA VAL A 9 17.80 4.05 5.48
C VAL A 9 16.56 4.72 4.89
N GLU A 10 16.21 4.26 3.70
CA GLU A 10 14.93 4.55 3.07
C GLU A 10 14.02 3.32 3.19
N ASP A 11 12.79 3.53 3.67
CA ASP A 11 11.78 2.49 3.75
C ASP A 11 11.26 2.13 2.35
N LYS A 12 11.32 0.84 1.98
CA LYS A 12 10.75 0.30 0.73
C LYS A 12 9.64 -0.73 0.99
N GLY A 13 9.11 -0.78 2.20
CA GLY A 13 8.09 -1.74 2.63
C GLY A 13 8.72 -3.00 3.21
N ASP A 14 9.16 -3.94 2.34
CA ASP A 14 9.62 -5.28 2.76
C ASP A 14 11.13 -5.32 3.09
N TYR A 15 11.81 -4.22 2.81
CA TYR A 15 13.21 -4.01 3.12
C TYR A 15 13.50 -2.52 3.31
N TRP A 16 14.60 -2.23 3.98
CA TRP A 16 15.22 -0.93 4.05
C TRP A 16 16.36 -0.85 3.04
N LYS A 17 16.41 0.22 2.24
CA LYS A 17 17.56 0.52 1.39
C LYS A 17 18.53 1.39 2.19
N VAL A 18 19.78 0.97 2.35
CA VAL A 18 20.80 1.75 3.05
C VAL A 18 21.32 2.85 2.13
N LEU A 19 21.22 4.09 2.58
CA LEU A 19 21.68 5.28 1.88
C LEU A 19 23.08 5.70 2.33
N ALA A 20 23.35 5.59 3.63
CA ALA A 20 24.64 5.92 4.22
C ALA A 20 24.89 5.16 5.52
N SER A 21 26.16 5.07 5.92
CA SER A 21 26.56 4.61 7.26
C SER A 21 27.11 5.78 8.06
N VAL A 22 26.58 5.97 9.27
CA VAL A 22 26.93 7.08 10.17
C VAL A 22 27.54 6.54 11.47
N LYS A 23 28.59 7.20 11.95
CA LYS A 23 29.21 6.92 13.26
C LYS A 23 29.07 8.17 14.14
N GLY A 24 28.57 8.01 15.36
CA GLY A 24 28.58 9.08 16.36
C GLY A 24 27.24 9.39 17.02
N TYR A 25 27.29 10.34 17.95
CA TYR A 25 26.23 10.69 18.90
C TYR A 25 25.20 11.70 18.37
N TYR A 26 25.46 12.32 17.22
CA TYR A 26 24.60 13.36 16.64
C TYR A 26 23.90 12.85 15.40
N LEU A 27 22.81 12.14 15.64
CA LEU A 27 21.79 11.87 14.64
C LEU A 27 20.65 12.83 14.90
N ASP A 28 20.37 13.72 13.95
CA ASP A 28 19.12 14.47 13.92
C ASP A 28 18.01 13.46 13.53
N LEU A 29 17.51 12.73 14.53
CA LEU A 29 16.52 11.66 14.39
C LEU A 29 15.20 12.13 13.74
N ASN A 30 15.02 13.44 13.61
CA ASN A 30 13.83 14.05 13.01
C ASN A 30 13.85 14.11 11.48
N LYS A 31 14.98 13.77 10.82
CA LYS A 31 15.12 13.89 9.35
C LYS A 31 15.19 12.57 8.58
N GLY A 32 14.94 11.43 9.23
CA GLY A 32 14.67 10.17 8.53
C GLY A 32 14.87 8.93 9.38
N GLN A 33 14.77 7.75 8.75
CA GLN A 33 14.84 6.47 9.45
C GLN A 33 16.28 6.01 9.62
N PHE A 34 16.61 5.58 10.84
CA PHE A 34 17.92 5.05 11.20
C PHE A 34 17.78 3.66 11.80
N LEU A 35 18.70 2.77 11.45
CA LEU A 35 18.82 1.44 12.05
C LEU A 35 20.13 1.31 12.79
N SER A 36 20.06 0.76 14.01
CA SER A 36 21.25 0.40 14.78
C SER A 36 21.96 -0.76 14.08
N LEU A 37 23.29 -0.67 13.95
CA LEU A 37 24.11 -1.69 13.29
C LEU A 37 25.01 -2.37 14.30
N SER A 38 25.14 -3.69 14.19
CA SER A 38 26.25 -4.38 14.83
C SER A 38 27.60 -3.93 14.24
N HIS A 39 28.69 -4.12 14.98
CA HIS A 39 30.03 -3.76 14.49
C HIS A 39 30.39 -4.49 13.19
N ALA A 40 29.99 -5.76 13.07
CA ALA A 40 30.21 -6.56 11.88
C ALA A 40 29.35 -6.05 10.69
N ALA A 41 28.07 -5.76 10.94
CA ALA A 41 27.17 -5.18 9.94
C ALA A 41 27.68 -3.82 9.43
N SER A 42 28.16 -2.95 10.32
CA SER A 42 28.73 -1.65 9.95
C SER A 42 29.92 -1.77 9.01
N LYS A 43 30.83 -2.72 9.24
CA LYS A 43 31.96 -2.96 8.33
C LYS A 43 31.51 -3.42 6.95
N ILE A 44 30.57 -4.37 6.91
CA ILE A 44 30.01 -4.92 5.66
C ILE A 44 29.34 -3.80 4.84
N ILE A 45 28.54 -2.97 5.49
CA ILE A 45 27.86 -1.83 4.86
C ILE A 45 28.88 -0.82 4.35
N ALA A 46 29.86 -0.43 5.17
CA ALA A 46 30.88 0.54 4.78
C ALA A 46 31.70 0.06 3.56
N ASP A 47 32.07 -1.22 3.52
CA ASP A 47 32.83 -1.80 2.41
C ASP A 47 31.96 -1.94 1.14
N ALA A 48 30.67 -2.23 1.28
CA ALA A 48 29.73 -2.26 0.16
C ALA A 48 29.45 -0.86 -0.41
N LEU A 49 29.31 0.16 0.44
CA LEU A 49 29.15 1.56 0.02
C LEU A 49 30.39 2.06 -0.74
N LYS A 50 31.61 1.77 -0.26
CA LYS A 50 32.86 2.11 -0.97
C LYS A 50 32.95 1.48 -2.35
N LYS A 51 32.37 0.29 -2.53
CA LYS A 51 32.29 -0.43 -3.80
C LYS A 51 31.07 -0.02 -4.65
N ASN A 52 30.39 1.06 -4.26
CA ASN A 52 29.19 1.60 -4.89
C ASN A 52 28.10 0.54 -5.12
N LYS A 53 27.89 -0.36 -4.15
CA LYS A 53 26.88 -1.42 -4.21
C LYS A 53 25.59 -0.97 -3.52
N HIS A 54 24.46 -1.51 -3.97
CA HIS A 54 23.19 -1.35 -3.26
C HIS A 54 23.11 -2.33 -2.10
N ILE A 55 22.59 -1.84 -0.98
CA ILE A 55 22.55 -2.55 0.29
C ILE A 55 21.12 -2.51 0.79
N PHE A 56 20.59 -3.69 1.07
CA PHE A 56 19.22 -3.88 1.52
C PHE A 56 19.21 -4.66 2.84
N ILE A 57 18.31 -4.28 3.74
CA ILE A 57 18.09 -4.96 5.02
C ILE A 57 16.63 -5.41 5.06
N HIS A 58 16.38 -6.72 5.18
CA HIS A 58 15.00 -7.24 5.14
C HIS A 58 14.24 -7.02 6.44
N ARG A 59 12.91 -6.91 6.31
CA ARG A 59 11.98 -6.90 7.44
C ARG A 59 11.35 -8.28 7.69
N PRO A 60 10.94 -8.58 8.93
CA PRO A 60 11.28 -7.86 10.17
C PRO A 60 12.73 -8.11 10.59
N LEU A 61 13.31 -7.20 11.39
CA LEU A 61 14.58 -7.48 12.05
C LEU A 61 14.36 -8.58 13.08
N LYS A 62 15.31 -9.52 13.17
CA LYS A 62 15.29 -10.55 14.20
C LYS A 62 15.78 -9.99 15.54
N HIS A 63 16.61 -8.94 15.51
CA HIS A 63 17.31 -8.37 16.67
C HIS A 63 17.21 -6.85 16.66
N ASP A 64 17.45 -6.22 17.82
CA ASP A 64 17.42 -4.75 18.00
C ASP A 64 18.50 -4.01 17.19
N SER A 65 19.50 -4.73 16.69
CA SER A 65 20.52 -4.21 15.79
C SER A 65 20.70 -5.13 14.59
N VAL A 66 20.90 -4.50 13.43
CA VAL A 66 21.09 -5.18 12.15
C VAL A 66 22.33 -6.05 12.23
N GLN A 67 22.16 -7.33 11.92
CA GLN A 67 23.22 -8.32 11.86
C GLN A 67 23.75 -8.52 10.44
N PRO A 68 24.98 -9.06 10.28
CA PRO A 68 25.56 -9.39 8.98
C PRO A 68 24.66 -10.23 8.06
N ASP A 69 23.94 -11.21 8.61
CA ASP A 69 23.07 -12.12 7.86
C ASP A 69 21.78 -11.45 7.36
N GLU A 70 21.42 -10.31 7.94
CA GLU A 70 20.25 -9.51 7.55
C GLU A 70 20.56 -8.55 6.39
N ILE A 71 21.85 -8.40 6.03
CA ILE A 71 22.31 -7.51 4.96
C ILE A 71 22.41 -8.27 3.64
N LYS A 72 21.64 -7.82 2.64
CA LYS A 72 21.81 -8.25 1.25
C LYS A 72 22.49 -7.16 0.44
N ILE A 73 23.69 -7.47 -0.04
CA ILE A 73 24.45 -6.61 -0.95
C ILE A 73 24.16 -7.04 -2.39
N ARG A 74 23.67 -6.12 -3.22
CA ARG A 74 23.49 -6.35 -4.66
C ARG A 74 24.47 -5.48 -5.44
N SER A 75 25.15 -6.09 -6.41
CA SER A 75 25.91 -5.36 -7.43
C SER A 75 24.95 -4.57 -8.32
N VAL A 76 25.37 -3.38 -8.75
CA VAL A 76 24.57 -2.45 -9.59
C VAL A 76 24.26 -3.02 -10.99
N GLY A 77 24.89 -4.13 -11.39
CA GLY A 77 24.57 -4.80 -12.66
C GLY A 77 23.48 -5.87 -12.50
N ASN A 78 22.27 -5.55 -12.97
CA ASN A 78 21.34 -6.41 -13.75
C ASN A 78 19.84 -6.23 -13.48
N ASN A 79 19.38 -5.31 -12.63
CA ASN A 79 17.93 -5.19 -12.42
C ASN A 79 17.39 -3.80 -12.09
N GLU A 80 18.06 -2.72 -12.50
CA GLU A 80 17.56 -1.35 -12.31
C GLU A 80 16.14 -1.17 -12.86
N LEU A 81 15.86 -1.73 -14.04
CA LEU A 81 14.53 -1.72 -14.65
C LEU A 81 13.49 -2.42 -13.75
N GLN A 82 13.83 -3.57 -13.18
CA GLN A 82 12.94 -4.33 -12.30
C GLN A 82 12.70 -3.59 -10.97
N GLU A 83 13.74 -2.97 -10.40
CA GLU A 83 13.60 -2.15 -9.20
C GLU A 83 12.69 -0.93 -9.43
N VAL A 84 12.79 -0.31 -10.62
CA VAL A 84 11.91 0.80 -11.01
C VAL A 84 10.47 0.32 -11.17
N LYS A 85 10.24 -0.85 -11.78
CA LYS A 85 8.90 -1.45 -11.90
C LYS A 85 8.28 -1.72 -10.53
N GLU A 86 9.02 -2.39 -9.65
CA GLU A 86 8.55 -2.74 -8.30
C GLU A 86 8.24 -1.48 -7.48
N SER A 87 9.12 -0.48 -7.53
CA SER A 87 8.92 0.82 -6.87
C SER A 87 7.69 1.56 -7.40
N ALA A 88 7.48 1.58 -8.72
CA ALA A 88 6.32 2.20 -9.35
C ALA A 88 5.02 1.54 -8.92
N ILE A 89 4.95 0.20 -8.96
CA ILE A 89 3.77 -0.56 -8.54
C ILE A 89 3.47 -0.33 -7.06
N LYS A 90 4.49 -0.38 -6.18
CA LYS A 90 4.32 -0.16 -4.74
C LYS A 90 3.80 1.26 -4.44
N LYS A 91 4.29 2.29 -5.16
CA LYS A 91 3.79 3.67 -5.02
C LYS A 91 2.31 3.79 -5.37
N ILE A 92 1.90 3.18 -6.48
CA ILE A 92 0.49 3.16 -6.92
C ILE A 92 -0.37 2.42 -5.90
N GLN A 93 0.07 1.25 -5.44
CA GLN A 93 -0.61 0.45 -4.42
C GLN A 93 -0.80 1.25 -3.12
N ASN A 94 0.26 1.86 -2.58
CA ASN A 94 0.17 2.60 -1.32
C ASN A 94 -0.88 3.73 -1.37
N VAL A 95 -0.95 4.49 -2.46
CA VAL A 95 -1.92 5.58 -2.61
C VAL A 95 -3.35 5.03 -2.63
N ILE A 96 -3.56 3.88 -3.25
CA ILE A 96 -4.89 3.30 -3.40
C ILE A 96 -5.29 2.55 -2.14
N ASP A 97 -4.39 1.79 -1.51
CA ASP A 97 -4.61 1.09 -0.25
C ASP A 97 -5.01 2.07 0.85
N LEU A 98 -4.39 3.26 0.90
CA LEU A 98 -4.81 4.32 1.82
C LEU A 98 -6.25 4.81 1.56
N ASN A 99 -6.67 4.84 0.29
CA ASN A 99 -8.05 5.22 -0.08
C ASN A 99 -9.05 4.06 0.07
N LEU A 100 -8.61 2.82 -0.10
CA LEU A 100 -9.38 1.61 0.17
C LEU A 100 -9.56 1.39 1.66
N ALA A 101 -8.56 1.68 2.48
CA ALA A 101 -8.66 1.64 3.93
C ALA A 101 -9.75 2.58 4.46
N LYS A 102 -10.13 3.63 3.72
CA LYS A 102 -11.31 4.45 4.02
C LYS A 102 -12.64 3.68 3.85
N ASN A 103 -12.68 2.69 2.93
CA ASN A 103 -13.75 1.70 2.80
C ASN A 103 -13.41 0.46 3.64
N THR A 104 -13.57 0.61 4.94
CA THR A 104 -13.18 -0.36 5.95
C THR A 104 -13.99 -1.66 5.85
N GLY A 105 -13.45 -2.76 6.42
CA GLY A 105 -14.21 -3.99 6.68
C GLY A 105 -15.51 -3.75 7.47
N TYR A 106 -15.62 -2.63 8.18
CA TYR A 106 -16.86 -2.16 8.78
C TYR A 106 -17.96 -1.88 7.74
N VAL A 107 -17.65 -1.27 6.59
CA VAL A 107 -18.64 -1.02 5.53
C VAL A 107 -19.19 -2.34 4.97
N LEU A 108 -18.30 -3.31 4.72
CA LEU A 108 -18.69 -4.65 4.29
C LEU A 108 -19.56 -5.35 5.33
N TYR A 109 -19.15 -5.33 6.60
CA TYR A 109 -19.92 -5.91 7.69
C TYR A 109 -21.31 -5.27 7.79
N ARG A 110 -21.40 -3.94 7.75
CA ARG A 110 -22.68 -3.22 7.77
C ARG A 110 -23.56 -3.58 6.59
N HIS A 111 -23.00 -3.70 5.39
CA HIS A 111 -23.74 -4.11 4.21
C HIS A 111 -24.34 -5.51 4.37
N LEU A 112 -23.56 -6.47 4.88
CA LEU A 112 -24.02 -7.83 5.15
C LEU A 112 -25.13 -7.85 6.21
N CYS A 113 -24.98 -7.08 7.29
CA CYS A 113 -26.03 -6.96 8.30
C CYS A 113 -27.33 -6.40 7.71
N SER A 114 -27.26 -5.32 6.92
CA SER A 114 -28.45 -4.73 6.30
C SER A 114 -29.09 -5.68 5.29
N MET A 115 -28.30 -6.43 4.51
CA MET A 115 -28.82 -7.44 3.59
C MET A 115 -29.54 -8.56 4.33
N ASN A 116 -28.98 -9.04 5.44
CA ASN A 116 -29.60 -10.08 6.25
C ASN A 116 -30.89 -9.57 6.92
N GLU A 117 -30.88 -8.37 7.49
CA GLU A 117 -32.07 -7.81 8.14
C GLU A 117 -33.21 -7.55 7.14
N LEU A 118 -32.90 -7.06 5.94
CA LEU A 118 -33.89 -6.96 4.86
C LEU A 118 -34.44 -8.35 4.49
N GLY A 119 -33.56 -9.35 4.39
CA GLY A 119 -33.93 -10.74 4.15
C GLY A 119 -34.85 -11.33 5.24
N ASP A 120 -34.54 -11.08 6.51
CA ASP A 120 -35.35 -11.51 7.66
C ASP A 120 -36.74 -10.86 7.66
N ARG A 121 -36.86 -9.65 7.11
CA ARG A 121 -38.13 -8.95 6.86
C ARG A 121 -38.82 -9.38 5.55
N GLY A 122 -38.27 -10.34 4.83
CA GLY A 122 -38.84 -10.89 3.59
C GLY A 122 -38.37 -10.24 2.29
N TYR A 123 -37.45 -9.28 2.35
CA TYR A 123 -36.94 -8.51 1.21
C TYR A 123 -35.57 -9.00 0.76
N VAL A 124 -35.55 -10.01 -0.12
CA VAL A 124 -34.31 -10.47 -0.76
C VAL A 124 -34.05 -9.67 -2.04
N ILE A 125 -33.02 -8.83 -1.98
CA ILE A 125 -32.63 -7.93 -3.07
C ILE A 125 -31.48 -8.54 -3.88
N THR A 126 -31.70 -8.69 -5.19
CA THR A 126 -30.74 -9.15 -6.20
C THR A 126 -30.63 -8.10 -7.30
N GLU A 127 -29.61 -8.17 -8.16
CA GLU A 127 -29.52 -7.21 -9.28
C GLU A 127 -30.71 -7.28 -10.24
N SER A 128 -31.29 -8.47 -10.46
CA SER A 128 -32.41 -8.66 -11.38
C SER A 128 -33.75 -8.12 -10.88
N ASN A 129 -33.94 -8.01 -9.56
CA ASN A 129 -35.22 -7.58 -8.96
C ASN A 129 -35.10 -6.30 -8.12
N ARG A 130 -33.96 -5.59 -8.20
CA ARG A 130 -33.65 -4.48 -7.29
C ARG A 130 -34.67 -3.35 -7.34
N GLU A 131 -35.10 -2.94 -8.54
CA GLU A 131 -36.00 -1.79 -8.70
C GLU A 131 -37.39 -2.11 -8.13
N GLU A 132 -37.90 -3.30 -8.45
CA GLU A 132 -39.15 -3.81 -7.89
C GLU A 132 -39.10 -3.86 -6.36
N LYS A 133 -38.04 -4.43 -5.78
CA LYS A 133 -37.90 -4.55 -4.32
C LYS A 133 -37.70 -3.21 -3.61
N TYR A 134 -37.01 -2.25 -4.25
CA TYR A 134 -36.90 -0.90 -3.70
C TYR A 134 -38.26 -0.21 -3.66
N LEU A 135 -39.04 -0.30 -4.74
CA LEU A 135 -40.39 0.27 -4.79
C LEU A 135 -41.32 -0.40 -3.77
N GLU A 136 -41.29 -1.73 -3.68
CA GLU A 136 -42.08 -2.49 -2.70
C GLU A 136 -41.82 -2.03 -1.26
N ILE A 137 -40.55 -1.78 -0.91
CA ILE A 137 -40.17 -1.25 0.40
C ILE A 137 -40.69 0.19 0.58
N LEU A 138 -40.50 1.06 -0.41
CA LEU A 138 -40.91 2.47 -0.31
C LEU A 138 -42.44 2.62 -0.19
N GLU A 139 -43.21 1.77 -0.87
CA GLU A 139 -44.67 1.78 -0.84
C GLU A 139 -45.25 1.33 0.51
N THR A 140 -44.48 0.65 1.36
CA THR A 140 -44.92 0.29 2.72
C THR A 140 -45.16 1.51 3.61
N GLY A 141 -44.44 2.61 3.38
CA GLY A 141 -44.39 3.76 4.29
C GLY A 141 -43.79 3.45 5.67
N ASP A 142 -43.14 2.30 5.85
CA ASP A 142 -42.44 1.95 7.09
C ASP A 142 -41.07 2.65 7.12
N GLU A 143 -40.99 3.73 7.92
CA GLU A 143 -39.78 4.54 8.06
C GLU A 143 -38.56 3.73 8.52
N ASP A 144 -38.73 2.69 9.35
CA ASP A 144 -37.61 1.86 9.80
C ASP A 144 -37.08 1.00 8.66
N LEU A 145 -37.98 0.44 7.84
CA LEU A 145 -37.63 -0.35 6.67
C LEU A 145 -36.99 0.51 5.57
N ILE A 146 -37.49 1.72 5.38
CA ILE A 146 -36.92 2.71 4.44
C ILE A 146 -35.51 3.11 4.90
N SER A 147 -35.32 3.41 6.18
CA SER A 147 -33.99 3.72 6.73
C SER A 147 -33.01 2.56 6.59
N LEU A 148 -33.48 1.32 6.76
CA LEU A 148 -32.67 0.12 6.52
C LEU A 148 -32.25 0.01 5.05
N LEU A 149 -33.17 0.28 4.11
CA LEU A 149 -32.88 0.31 2.68
C LEU A 149 -31.86 1.40 2.32
N GLU A 150 -32.00 2.62 2.87
CA GLU A 150 -31.03 3.70 2.67
C GLU A 150 -29.62 3.30 3.14
N ASN A 151 -29.53 2.67 4.30
CA ASN A 151 -28.26 2.17 4.82
C ASN A 151 -27.65 1.09 3.91
N TYR A 152 -28.46 0.17 3.41
CA TYR A 152 -28.05 -0.84 2.44
C TYR A 152 -27.50 -0.20 1.15
N LEU A 153 -28.20 0.79 0.59
CA LEU A 153 -27.81 1.49 -0.64
C LEU A 153 -26.51 2.30 -0.44
N ASN A 154 -26.42 3.03 0.66
CA ASN A 154 -25.24 3.84 0.99
C ASN A 154 -23.98 2.97 1.17
N THR A 155 -24.11 1.81 1.83
CA THR A 155 -22.98 0.88 2.00
C THR A 155 -22.61 0.19 0.69
N LYS A 156 -23.60 -0.20 -0.12
CA LYS A 156 -23.39 -0.76 -1.47
C LYS A 156 -22.64 0.22 -2.38
N GLU A 157 -23.03 1.49 -2.37
CA GLU A 157 -22.36 2.52 -3.18
C GLU A 157 -20.89 2.70 -2.76
N LYS A 158 -20.62 2.77 -1.46
CA LYS A 158 -19.25 2.85 -0.92
C LYS A 158 -18.39 1.66 -1.36
N MET A 159 -18.95 0.45 -1.34
CA MET A 159 -18.29 -0.76 -1.84
C MET A 159 -18.03 -0.71 -3.35
N LEU A 160 -19.00 -0.25 -4.15
CA LEU A 160 -18.83 -0.09 -5.59
C LEU A 160 -17.73 0.92 -5.93
N ARG A 161 -17.72 2.08 -5.26
CA ARG A 161 -16.65 3.08 -5.39
C ARG A 161 -15.28 2.48 -5.08
N ALA A 162 -15.17 1.64 -4.04
CA ALA A 162 -13.94 0.93 -3.72
C ALA A 162 -13.52 -0.04 -4.85
N SER A 163 -14.47 -0.77 -5.44
CA SER A 163 -14.19 -1.71 -6.53
C SER A 163 -13.65 -1.03 -7.79
N TYR A 164 -14.11 0.19 -8.10
CA TYR A 164 -13.61 0.98 -9.22
C TYR A 164 -12.15 1.40 -9.07
N LEU A 165 -11.62 1.47 -7.85
CA LEU A 165 -10.20 1.76 -7.59
C LEU A 165 -9.27 0.57 -7.94
N PHE A 166 -9.78 -0.67 -7.93
CA PHE A 166 -8.97 -1.86 -8.20
C PHE A 166 -8.66 -2.09 -9.69
N GLN A 167 -9.60 -1.74 -10.57
CA GLN A 167 -9.42 -1.97 -12.01
C GLN A 167 -8.21 -1.22 -12.59
N PRO A 168 -8.02 0.08 -12.30
CA PRO A 168 -6.88 0.85 -12.79
C PRO A 168 -5.53 0.30 -12.32
N ILE A 169 -5.44 -0.26 -11.10
CA ILE A 169 -4.20 -0.89 -10.59
C ILE A 169 -3.79 -2.05 -11.46
N LYS A 170 -4.73 -2.96 -11.71
CA LYS A 170 -4.45 -4.20 -12.44
C LYS A 170 -3.96 -3.89 -13.85
N THR A 171 -4.62 -2.95 -14.52
CA THR A 171 -4.26 -2.50 -15.87
C THR A 171 -2.90 -1.80 -15.88
N LEU A 172 -2.66 -0.86 -14.96
CA LEU A 172 -1.40 -0.10 -14.92
C LEU A 172 -0.20 -0.97 -14.51
N SER A 173 -0.39 -1.88 -13.56
CA SER A 173 0.64 -2.85 -13.17
C SER A 173 1.01 -3.76 -14.34
N GLY A 174 0.03 -4.17 -15.16
CA GLY A 174 0.27 -4.87 -16.42
C GLY A 174 1.15 -4.06 -17.38
N HIS A 175 0.80 -2.78 -17.59
CA HIS A 175 1.57 -1.88 -18.46
C HIS A 175 3.00 -1.63 -17.94
N ILE A 176 3.18 -1.42 -16.63
CA ILE A 176 4.50 -1.23 -16.01
C ILE A 176 5.36 -2.48 -16.17
N ASN A 177 4.78 -3.67 -15.96
CA ASN A 177 5.52 -4.92 -16.08
C ASN A 177 5.96 -5.22 -17.53
N SER A 178 5.17 -4.81 -18.53
CA SER A 178 5.52 -4.95 -19.94
C SER A 178 6.50 -3.89 -20.46
N GLU A 179 6.72 -2.80 -19.72
CA GLU A 179 7.54 -1.68 -20.18
C GLU A 179 9.04 -1.94 -20.00
N ASN A 180 9.87 -1.50 -20.94
CA ASN A 180 11.33 -1.70 -20.88
C ASN A 180 12.12 -0.40 -20.73
N SER A 181 11.44 0.74 -20.77
CA SER A 181 12.02 2.07 -20.55
C SER A 181 11.75 2.57 -19.13
N ILE A 182 12.81 2.93 -18.40
CA ILE A 182 12.75 3.51 -17.05
C ILE A 182 11.99 4.84 -17.07
N GLU A 183 12.33 5.73 -18.00
CA GLU A 183 11.67 7.03 -18.20
C GLU A 183 10.18 6.86 -18.46
N GLU A 184 9.80 5.87 -19.27
CA GLU A 184 8.41 5.63 -19.60
C GLU A 184 7.62 5.04 -18.41
N ILE A 185 8.23 4.17 -17.61
CA ILE A 185 7.64 3.70 -16.35
C ILE A 185 7.40 4.89 -15.40
N ARG A 186 8.38 5.78 -15.25
CA ARG A 186 8.25 6.98 -14.41
C ARG A 186 7.13 7.88 -14.90
N ARG A 187 7.10 8.19 -16.19
CA ARG A 187 6.06 9.02 -16.83
C ARG A 187 4.65 8.44 -16.64
N LYS A 188 4.46 7.14 -16.88
CA LYS A 188 3.17 6.47 -16.67
C LYS A 188 2.73 6.51 -15.21
N THR A 189 3.68 6.33 -14.28
CA THR A 189 3.43 6.40 -12.84
C THR A 189 3.00 7.79 -12.41
N GLU A 190 3.73 8.83 -12.81
CA GLU A 190 3.40 10.22 -12.48
C GLU A 190 2.06 10.66 -13.09
N ASN A 191 1.81 10.30 -14.34
CA ASN A 191 0.52 10.58 -14.98
C ASN A 191 -0.65 9.93 -14.25
N PHE A 192 -0.47 8.70 -13.75
CA PHE A 192 -1.48 8.04 -12.95
C PHE A 192 -1.71 8.78 -11.63
N LEU A 193 -0.64 9.07 -10.89
CA LEU A 193 -0.73 9.77 -9.60
C LEU A 193 -1.41 11.14 -9.74
N THR A 194 -1.04 11.92 -10.75
CA THR A 194 -1.64 13.24 -11.01
C THR A 194 -3.13 13.13 -11.33
N LYS A 195 -3.54 12.16 -12.15
CA LYS A 195 -4.96 11.92 -12.44
C LYS A 195 -5.71 11.41 -11.20
N PHE A 196 -5.06 10.57 -10.40
CA PHE A 196 -5.65 10.02 -9.20
C PHE A 196 -5.94 11.11 -8.18
N TYR A 197 -4.96 12.00 -7.91
CA TYR A 197 -5.12 13.13 -6.99
C TYR A 197 -6.05 14.24 -7.50
N SER A 198 -6.39 14.28 -8.80
CA SER A 198 -7.32 15.28 -9.34
C SER A 198 -8.77 14.82 -9.38
N HIS A 199 -9.05 13.54 -9.13
CA HIS A 199 -10.39 12.96 -9.13
C HIS A 199 -10.85 12.46 -7.75
N PHE A 200 -9.94 12.35 -6.77
CA PHE A 200 -10.18 11.90 -5.41
C PHE A 200 -9.56 12.86 -4.39
#